data_AF-A0A7C9ABB6-F1
#
_entry.id   AF-A0A7C9ABB6-F1
#
_cell.length_a   1.000
_cell.length_b   1.000
_cell.length_c   1.000
_cell.angle_alpha   90.00
_cell.angle_beta   90.00
_cell.angle_gamma   90.00
#
_symmetry.space_group_name_H-M   'P 1'
#
loop_
_entity.id
_entity.type
_entity.pdbx_description
1 polymer ?
#
loop_
_entity_poly.entity_id
_entity_poly.type
_entity_poly.pdbx_seq_one_letter_code
_entity_poly.pdbx_strand_id
1 'polypeptide(L)'
;FEGLRECEHSFCVNCIVQYIASKMKEKSIPIECPNPNCNRVIEPAHCGSILPREVFERWESALFEASVLGSQKFYCPYKDCSVLMLDDGGDEVTQSECPYCHRMFCAKCQVGWHVGLTCEEFQALDKDERKAEDIMLMNLAEDKQWRRCSNCRFYVEKTEGCLHMTCRCCYEFCYKCGGKWSATHFC
;
A
#
# COMPACT_ATOMS: atom_id res chain seq x y z
N PHE A 1 25.23 20.47 -26.22
CA PHE A 1 23.94 20.30 -25.54
C PHE A 1 24.12 20.82 -24.13
N GLU A 2 23.53 21.97 -23.80
CA GLU A 2 23.56 22.60 -22.47
C GLU A 2 22.38 22.13 -21.59
N GLY A 3 21.80 20.98 -21.91
CA GLY A 3 20.44 20.60 -21.46
C GLY A 3 20.37 19.55 -20.36
N LEU A 4 21.47 19.19 -19.71
CA LEU A 4 21.38 18.47 -18.43
C LEU A 4 21.11 19.51 -17.36
N ARG A 5 19.85 19.94 -17.19
CA ARG A 5 19.47 21.03 -16.25
C ARG A 5 19.93 20.80 -14.81
N GLU A 6 20.40 19.60 -14.50
CA GLU A 6 20.90 19.24 -13.19
C GLU A 6 22.43 19.31 -13.09
N CYS A 7 23.23 19.33 -14.15
CA CYS A 7 24.68 19.52 -14.00
C CYS A 7 25.27 20.46 -15.06
N GLU A 8 26.34 21.18 -14.70
CA GLU A 8 27.02 22.14 -15.60
C GLU A 8 27.87 21.48 -16.69
N HIS A 9 27.73 20.16 -16.90
CA HIS A 9 28.53 19.40 -17.88
C HIS A 9 27.87 19.39 -19.25
N SER A 10 28.55 19.99 -20.22
CA SER A 10 28.10 20.02 -21.61
C SER A 10 28.74 18.93 -22.46
N PHE A 11 27.92 18.23 -23.25
CA PHE A 11 28.40 17.23 -24.21
C PHE A 11 27.87 17.53 -25.61
N CYS A 12 28.56 17.01 -26.64
CA CYS A 12 28.06 17.07 -28.00
C CYS A 12 26.80 16.20 -28.14
N VAL A 13 25.84 16.57 -29.01
CA VAL A 13 24.59 15.82 -29.17
C VAL A 13 24.85 14.37 -29.56
N ASN A 14 25.75 14.14 -30.52
CA ASN A 14 26.10 12.78 -30.95
C ASN A 14 26.70 11.95 -29.80
N CYS A 15 27.55 12.58 -28.98
CA CYS A 15 28.23 11.96 -27.85
C CYS A 15 27.23 11.46 -26.80
N ILE A 16 26.27 12.32 -26.42
CA ILE A 16 25.28 11.96 -25.41
C ILE A 16 24.29 10.91 -25.91
N VAL A 17 23.89 10.98 -27.18
CA VAL A 17 23.01 9.98 -27.80
C VAL A 17 23.69 8.60 -27.83
N GLN A 18 24.96 8.55 -28.25
CA GLN A 18 25.74 7.30 -28.25
C GLN A 18 25.95 6.75 -26.84
N TYR A 19 26.23 7.62 -25.86
CA TYR A 19 26.39 7.24 -24.46
C TYR A 19 25.11 6.62 -23.90
N ILE A 20 23.96 7.29 -24.05
CA ILE A 20 22.65 6.79 -23.61
C ILE A 20 22.36 5.45 -24.29
N ALA A 21 22.58 5.34 -25.61
CA ALA A 21 22.38 4.09 -26.34
C ALA A 21 23.29 2.94 -25.86
N SER A 22 24.54 3.23 -25.47
CA SER A 22 25.44 2.21 -24.89
C SER A 22 24.97 1.76 -23.50
N LYS A 23 24.62 2.71 -22.63
CA LYS A 23 24.14 2.41 -21.28
C LYS A 23 22.83 1.61 -21.28
N MET A 24 21.94 1.92 -22.22
CA MET A 24 20.74 1.13 -22.50
C MET A 24 21.06 -0.31 -22.93
N LYS A 25 22.07 -0.53 -23.77
CA LYS A 25 22.51 -1.89 -24.17
C LYS A 25 23.15 -2.65 -23.02
N GLU A 26 23.90 -1.95 -22.16
CA GLU A 26 24.53 -2.49 -20.95
C GLU A 26 23.52 -2.76 -19.82
N LYS A 27 22.24 -2.39 -19.99
CA LYS A 27 21.20 -2.43 -18.93
C LYS A 27 21.61 -1.67 -17.66
N SER A 28 22.43 -0.63 -17.82
CA SER A 28 22.91 0.21 -16.74
C SER A 28 21.92 1.36 -16.54
N ILE A 29 20.88 1.11 -15.74
CA ILE A 29 19.79 2.04 -15.44
C ILE A 29 19.69 2.19 -13.91
N PRO A 30 19.54 3.41 -13.34
CA PRO A 30 19.44 4.71 -14.01
C PRO A 30 20.73 5.14 -14.73
N ILE A 31 20.60 6.01 -15.74
CA ILE A 31 21.75 6.52 -16.52
C ILE A 31 22.25 7.80 -15.87
N GLU A 32 23.51 7.83 -15.45
CA GLU A 32 24.14 8.98 -14.82
C GLU A 32 24.89 9.87 -15.82
N CYS A 33 25.30 11.06 -15.37
CA CYS A 33 26.15 11.97 -16.13
C CYS A 33 27.43 11.24 -16.59
N PRO A 34 27.87 11.43 -17.85
CA PRO A 34 29.12 10.84 -18.33
C PRO A 34 30.39 11.31 -17.58
N ASN A 35 30.31 12.38 -16.79
CA ASN A 35 31.43 12.85 -15.99
C ASN A 35 31.61 11.94 -14.76
N PRO A 36 32.78 11.27 -14.59
CA PRO A 36 33.04 10.36 -13.46
C PRO A 36 32.88 10.97 -12.07
N ASN A 37 32.97 12.28 -11.94
CA ASN A 37 32.79 12.99 -10.67
C ASN A 37 31.37 13.53 -10.48
N CYS A 38 30.40 13.03 -11.25
CA CYS A 38 29.02 13.52 -11.25
C CYS A 38 28.02 12.36 -11.22
N ASN A 39 27.34 12.19 -10.08
CA ASN A 39 26.36 11.12 -9.88
C ASN A 39 24.93 11.58 -10.19
N ARG A 40 24.76 12.59 -11.06
CA ARG A 40 23.43 13.11 -11.39
C ARG A 40 22.79 12.27 -12.47
N VAL A 41 21.54 11.88 -12.25
CA VAL A 41 20.76 11.06 -13.16
C VAL A 41 20.28 11.90 -14.34
N ILE A 42 20.34 11.33 -15.53
CA ILE A 42 19.79 11.93 -16.73
C ILE A 42 18.34 11.46 -16.88
N GLU A 43 17.39 12.39 -16.80
CA GLU A 43 15.99 12.09 -17.07
C GLU A 43 15.69 12.07 -18.57
N PRO A 44 14.89 11.10 -19.06
CA PRO A 44 14.48 11.04 -20.46
C PRO A 44 13.85 12.35 -20.95
N ALA A 45 13.04 13.00 -20.11
CA ALA A 45 12.35 14.26 -20.42
C ALA A 45 13.29 15.36 -20.95
N HIS A 46 14.54 15.38 -20.50
CA HIS A 46 15.55 16.34 -20.96
C HIS A 46 16.13 15.99 -22.34
N CYS A 47 16.06 14.74 -22.76
CA CYS A 47 16.67 14.25 -24.00
C CYS A 47 15.66 13.97 -25.13
N GLY A 48 14.36 14.21 -24.92
CA GLY A 48 13.31 13.93 -25.91
C GLY A 48 13.46 14.65 -27.25
N SER A 49 14.14 15.81 -27.28
CA SER A 49 14.39 16.58 -28.51
C SER A 49 15.61 16.11 -29.31
N ILE A 50 16.49 15.31 -28.70
CA ILE A 50 17.74 14.84 -29.31
C ILE A 50 17.77 13.34 -29.56
N LEU A 51 16.91 12.57 -28.88
CA LEU A 51 16.82 11.13 -29.03
C LEU A 51 15.80 10.76 -30.13
N PRO A 52 16.10 9.75 -30.96
CA PRO A 52 15.07 9.12 -31.79
C PRO A 52 13.93 8.57 -30.93
N ARG A 53 12.68 8.69 -31.41
CA ARG A 53 11.48 8.28 -30.67
C ARG A 53 11.56 6.85 -30.14
N GLU A 54 12.04 5.91 -30.96
CA GLU A 54 12.21 4.50 -30.56
C GLU A 54 13.19 4.33 -29.39
N VAL A 55 14.28 5.11 -29.36
CA VAL A 55 15.28 5.04 -28.27
C VAL A 55 14.70 5.64 -26.99
N PHE A 56 13.94 6.73 -27.12
CA PHE A 56 13.25 7.37 -26.01
C PHE A 56 12.20 6.45 -25.38
N GLU A 57 11.30 5.87 -26.18
CA GLU A 57 10.25 4.93 -25.74
C GLU A 57 10.85 3.70 -25.02
N ARG A 58 11.95 3.16 -25.57
CA ARG A 58 12.66 2.03 -24.95
C ARG A 58 13.33 2.40 -23.64
N TRP A 59 13.83 3.62 -23.51
CA TRP A 59 14.45 4.11 -22.28
C TRP A 59 13.42 4.32 -21.17
N GLU A 60 12.28 4.94 -21.48
CA GLU A 60 11.16 5.07 -20.53
C GLU A 60 10.67 3.68 -20.08
N SER A 61 10.49 2.74 -21.02
CA SER A 61 10.09 1.38 -20.69
C SER A 61 11.09 0.69 -19.77
N ALA A 62 12.39 0.85 -20.02
CA ALA A 62 13.43 0.22 -19.21
C ALA A 62 13.61 0.89 -17.83
N LEU A 63 13.35 2.19 -17.70
CA LEU A 63 13.27 2.88 -16.41
C LEU A 63 12.08 2.39 -15.59
N PHE A 64 10.93 2.22 -16.23
CA PHE A 64 9.74 1.62 -15.60
C PHE A 64 10.00 0.17 -15.17
N GLU A 65 10.60 -0.66 -16.03
CA GLU A 65 10.97 -2.02 -15.65
C GLU A 65 11.97 -2.05 -14.48
N ALA A 66 12.96 -1.15 -14.46
CA ALA A 66 13.92 -1.03 -13.38
C ALA A 66 13.27 -0.58 -12.05
N SER A 67 12.30 0.35 -12.10
CA SER A 67 11.55 0.75 -10.90
C SER A 67 10.67 -0.39 -10.40
N VAL A 68 10.03 -1.12 -11.30
CA VAL A 68 9.19 -2.30 -10.99
C VAL A 68 10.01 -3.47 -10.40
N LEU A 69 11.30 -3.57 -10.73
CA LEU A 69 12.21 -4.57 -10.13
C LEU A 69 12.59 -4.25 -8.68
N GLY A 70 12.55 -2.96 -8.29
CA GLY A 70 12.72 -2.51 -6.90
C GLY A 70 11.45 -2.59 -6.06
N SER A 71 10.28 -2.56 -6.71
CA SER A 71 8.97 -2.63 -6.06
C SER A 71 8.60 -4.04 -5.60
N GLN A 72 8.08 -4.15 -4.38
CA GLN A 72 7.50 -5.40 -3.90
C GLN A 72 6.19 -5.67 -4.65
N LYS A 73 6.13 -6.80 -5.37
CA LYS A 73 4.93 -7.23 -6.07
C LYS A 73 4.04 -8.02 -5.12
N PHE A 74 2.76 -7.69 -5.07
CA PHE A 74 1.80 -8.45 -4.28
C PHE A 74 0.44 -8.51 -4.98
N TYR A 75 -0.34 -9.52 -4.65
CA TYR A 75 -1.68 -9.68 -5.19
C TYR A 75 -2.71 -9.07 -4.25
N CYS A 76 -3.81 -8.60 -4.82
CA CYS A 76 -4.98 -8.23 -4.04
C CYS A 76 -5.40 -9.41 -3.14
N PRO A 77 -5.56 -9.19 -1.82
CA PRO A 77 -5.85 -10.29 -0.88
C PRO A 77 -7.26 -10.87 -1.05
N TYR A 78 -8.13 -10.18 -1.79
CA TYR A 78 -9.47 -10.65 -2.12
C TYR A 78 -9.41 -11.64 -3.28
N LYS A 79 -9.72 -12.92 -3.01
CA LYS A 79 -9.60 -14.03 -3.96
C LYS A 79 -10.37 -13.82 -5.27
N ASP A 80 -11.51 -13.16 -5.20
CA ASP A 80 -12.36 -12.81 -6.34
C ASP A 80 -11.82 -11.66 -7.20
N CYS A 81 -10.80 -10.93 -6.71
CA CYS A 81 -10.10 -9.89 -7.46
C CYS A 81 -8.72 -10.35 -7.90
N SER A 82 -7.83 -10.69 -6.96
CA SER A 82 -6.47 -11.19 -7.19
C SER A 82 -5.64 -10.38 -8.22
N VAL A 83 -5.91 -9.08 -8.40
CA VAL A 83 -5.14 -8.22 -9.30
C VAL A 83 -3.71 -8.05 -8.78
N LEU A 84 -2.72 -8.06 -9.67
CA LEU A 84 -1.32 -7.78 -9.32
C LEU A 84 -1.15 -6.28 -9.07
N MET A 85 -0.56 -5.94 -7.93
CA MET A 85 -0.25 -4.58 -7.52
C MET A 85 1.26 -4.44 -7.24
N LEU A 86 1.73 -3.20 -7.34
CA LEU A 86 3.11 -2.83 -7.07
C LEU A 86 3.13 -1.93 -5.85
N ASP A 87 3.99 -2.26 -4.90
CA ASP A 87 4.37 -1.37 -3.82
C ASP A 87 5.38 -0.34 -4.36
N ASP A 88 5.00 0.93 -4.37
CA ASP A 88 5.83 2.03 -4.86
C ASP A 88 6.91 2.45 -3.86
N GLY A 89 7.00 1.78 -2.69
CA GLY A 89 8.05 2.02 -1.70
C GLY A 89 7.92 3.38 -1.02
N GLY A 90 6.70 3.94 -0.98
CA GLY A 90 6.38 5.14 -0.21
C GLY A 90 6.53 4.95 1.30
N ASP A 91 6.05 5.94 2.07
CA ASP A 91 5.98 5.83 3.54
C ASP A 91 5.27 4.52 3.97
N GLU A 92 5.46 4.06 5.21
CA GLU A 92 4.79 2.86 5.75
C GLU A 92 3.25 3.01 5.78
N VAL A 93 2.61 2.91 4.61
CA VAL A 93 1.17 2.96 4.45
C VAL A 93 0.64 1.58 4.78
N THR A 94 0.05 1.45 5.96
CA THR A 94 -0.58 0.21 6.38
C THR A 94 -1.94 0.02 5.72
N GLN A 95 -2.68 1.10 5.42
CA GLN A 95 -4.03 1.06 4.86
C GLN A 95 -4.04 1.52 3.41
N SER A 96 -4.43 0.63 2.48
CA SER A 96 -4.45 0.93 1.04
C SER A 96 -5.74 0.46 0.39
N GLU A 97 -6.14 1.10 -0.71
CA GLU A 97 -7.30 0.73 -1.51
C GLU A 97 -6.87 -0.04 -2.76
N CYS A 98 -7.54 -1.14 -3.08
CA CYS A 98 -7.31 -1.83 -4.35
C CYS A 98 -7.89 -1.02 -5.52
N PRO A 99 -7.12 -0.66 -6.56
CA PRO A 99 -7.60 0.16 -7.67
C PRO A 99 -8.61 -0.55 -8.59
N TYR A 100 -8.71 -1.89 -8.51
CA TYR A 100 -9.64 -2.67 -9.34
C TYR A 100 -10.97 -2.94 -8.65
N CYS A 101 -10.93 -3.35 -7.37
CA CYS A 101 -12.15 -3.70 -6.63
C CYS A 101 -12.54 -2.71 -5.53
N HIS A 102 -11.78 -1.63 -5.35
CA HIS A 102 -12.05 -0.54 -4.40
C HIS A 102 -12.21 -0.97 -2.93
N ARG A 103 -11.72 -2.17 -2.59
CA ARG A 103 -11.74 -2.68 -1.23
C ARG A 103 -10.45 -2.31 -0.50
N MET A 104 -10.60 -1.89 0.75
CA MET A 104 -9.49 -1.55 1.63
C MET A 104 -8.74 -2.79 2.10
N PHE A 105 -7.42 -2.75 2.11
CA PHE A 105 -6.58 -3.84 2.59
C PHE A 105 -5.41 -3.33 3.42
N CYS A 106 -4.80 -4.23 4.18
CA CYS A 106 -3.57 -3.94 4.91
C CYS A 106 -2.36 -4.29 4.04
N ALA A 107 -1.56 -3.31 3.62
CA ALA A 107 -0.38 -3.55 2.75
C ALA A 107 0.72 -4.33 3.49
N LYS A 108 0.92 -4.06 4.79
CA LYS A 108 1.90 -4.75 5.65
C LYS A 108 1.54 -6.21 5.91
N CYS A 109 0.27 -6.49 6.24
CA CYS A 109 -0.20 -7.85 6.53
C CYS A 109 -0.65 -8.62 5.27
N GLN A 110 -0.85 -7.93 4.14
CA GLN A 110 -1.36 -8.49 2.88
C GLN A 110 -2.67 -9.27 3.05
N VAL A 111 -3.59 -8.72 3.84
CA VAL A 111 -4.94 -9.25 4.09
C VAL A 111 -5.98 -8.15 3.93
N GLY A 112 -7.26 -8.51 3.92
CA GLY A 112 -8.34 -7.51 3.99
C GLY A 112 -8.15 -6.58 5.20
N TRP A 113 -8.63 -5.34 5.09
CA TRP A 113 -8.42 -4.34 6.13
C TRP A 113 -8.97 -4.81 7.48
N HIS A 114 -8.17 -4.73 8.55
CA HIS A 114 -8.56 -5.15 9.90
C HIS A 114 -8.79 -3.92 10.78
N VAL A 115 -9.96 -3.32 10.65
CA VAL A 115 -10.32 -2.07 11.34
C VAL A 115 -10.24 -2.20 12.87
N GLY A 116 -9.76 -1.15 13.53
CA GLY A 116 -9.67 -1.08 14.99
C GLY A 116 -8.57 -1.96 15.60
N LEU A 117 -7.75 -2.62 14.78
CA LEU A 117 -6.62 -3.44 15.22
C LEU A 117 -5.33 -2.96 14.56
N THR A 118 -4.28 -2.82 15.35
CA THR A 118 -2.92 -2.73 14.85
C THR A 118 -2.51 -4.03 14.15
N CYS A 119 -1.46 -3.99 13.32
CA CYS A 119 -0.95 -5.21 12.69
C CYS A 119 -0.51 -6.22 13.75
N GLU A 120 0.07 -5.75 14.85
CA GLU A 120 0.54 -6.58 15.96
C GLU A 120 -0.62 -7.28 16.68
N GLU A 121 -1.70 -6.54 16.99
CA GLU A 121 -2.90 -7.11 17.59
C GLU A 121 -3.61 -8.08 16.64
N PHE A 122 -3.69 -7.75 15.35
CA PHE A 122 -4.25 -8.63 14.34
C PHE A 122 -3.47 -9.95 14.26
N GLN A 123 -2.14 -9.91 14.26
CA GLN A 123 -1.30 -11.11 14.22
C GLN A 123 -1.40 -11.96 15.49
N ALA A 124 -1.76 -11.35 16.63
CA ALA A 124 -1.99 -12.04 17.89
C ALA A 124 -3.34 -12.78 17.95
N LEU A 125 -4.25 -12.55 17.00
CA LEU A 125 -5.50 -13.28 16.91
C LEU A 125 -5.29 -14.76 16.51
N ASP A 126 -6.25 -15.60 16.91
CA ASP A 126 -6.30 -16.99 16.47
C ASP A 126 -6.37 -17.07 14.94
N LYS A 127 -5.81 -18.13 14.35
CA LYS A 127 -5.78 -18.29 12.88
C LYS A 127 -7.18 -18.29 12.26
N ASP A 128 -8.15 -18.82 12.99
CA ASP A 128 -9.54 -18.83 12.53
C ASP A 128 -10.11 -17.42 12.48
N GLU A 129 -9.82 -16.55 13.46
CA GLU A 129 -10.28 -15.15 13.48
C GLU A 129 -9.60 -14.24 12.43
N ARG A 130 -8.61 -14.76 11.71
CA ARG A 130 -7.88 -14.04 10.64
C ARG A 130 -8.32 -14.42 9.23
N LYS A 131 -9.37 -15.23 9.08
CA LYS A 131 -9.92 -15.58 7.76
C LYS A 131 -10.57 -14.36 7.12
N ALA A 132 -10.61 -14.35 5.79
CA ALA A 132 -11.18 -13.25 5.02
C ALA A 132 -12.64 -12.95 5.41
N GLU A 133 -13.42 -13.98 5.71
CA GLU A 133 -14.82 -13.85 6.16
C GLU A 133 -14.92 -13.17 7.54
N ASP A 134 -14.06 -13.54 8.49
CA ASP A 134 -14.00 -12.91 9.81
C ASP A 134 -13.54 -11.46 9.73
N ILE A 135 -12.56 -11.15 8.87
CA ILE A 135 -12.14 -9.77 8.58
C ILE A 135 -13.30 -8.97 7.97
N MET A 136 -14.05 -9.54 7.05
CA MET A 136 -15.24 -8.89 6.48
C MET A 136 -16.30 -8.61 7.56
N LEU A 137 -16.52 -9.56 8.48
CA LEU A 137 -17.41 -9.38 9.62
C LEU A 137 -16.92 -8.26 10.55
N MET A 138 -15.61 -8.17 10.83
CA MET A 138 -15.04 -7.08 11.63
C MET A 138 -15.29 -5.71 10.99
N ASN A 139 -15.07 -5.59 9.68
CA ASN A 139 -15.33 -4.33 8.96
C ASN A 139 -16.81 -3.97 8.94
N LEU A 140 -17.69 -4.95 8.71
CA LEU A 140 -19.13 -4.74 8.74
C LEU A 140 -19.60 -4.33 10.14
N ALA A 141 -19.05 -4.96 11.18
CA ALA A 141 -19.35 -4.62 12.57
C ALA A 141 -18.96 -3.18 12.89
N GLU A 142 -17.84 -2.68 12.38
CA GLU A 142 -17.48 -1.27 12.54
C GLU A 142 -18.44 -0.34 11.79
N ASP A 143 -18.78 -0.63 10.53
CA ASP A 143 -19.75 0.17 9.75
C ASP A 143 -21.12 0.24 10.44
N LYS A 144 -21.56 -0.88 11.01
CA LYS A 144 -22.83 -0.98 11.75
C LYS A 144 -22.74 -0.60 13.21
N GLN A 145 -21.56 -0.23 13.71
CA GLN A 145 -21.31 0.07 15.12
C GLN A 145 -21.78 -1.08 16.04
N TRP A 146 -21.58 -2.33 15.60
CA TRP A 146 -21.79 -3.53 16.38
C TRP A 146 -20.69 -3.68 17.43
N ARG A 147 -21.07 -4.06 18.65
CA ARG A 147 -20.12 -4.17 19.76
C ARG A 147 -19.76 -5.62 20.04
N ARG A 148 -18.47 -5.89 20.18
CA ARG A 148 -17.97 -7.22 20.56
C ARG A 148 -18.07 -7.41 22.07
N CYS A 149 -18.64 -8.52 22.52
CA CYS A 149 -18.72 -8.86 23.95
C CYS A 149 -17.34 -9.24 24.50
N SER A 150 -16.88 -8.56 25.54
CA SER A 150 -15.56 -8.78 26.15
C SER A 150 -15.38 -10.17 26.79
N ASN A 151 -16.48 -10.87 27.12
CA ASN A 151 -16.42 -12.20 27.72
C ASN A 151 -16.39 -13.34 26.69
N CYS A 152 -17.29 -13.32 25.70
CA CYS A 152 -17.45 -14.41 24.73
C CYS A 152 -17.06 -14.04 23.29
N ARG A 153 -16.66 -12.79 23.05
CA ARG A 153 -16.22 -12.27 21.76
C ARG A 153 -17.23 -12.28 20.61
N PHE A 154 -18.49 -12.66 20.84
CA PHE A 154 -19.54 -12.48 19.83
C PHE A 154 -19.89 -11.01 19.63
N TYR A 155 -20.16 -10.64 18.38
CA TYR A 155 -20.74 -9.35 18.03
C TYR A 155 -22.19 -9.28 18.48
N VAL A 156 -22.56 -8.14 19.05
CA VAL A 156 -23.89 -7.81 19.51
C VAL A 156 -24.35 -6.58 18.72
N GLU A 157 -25.49 -6.70 18.08
CA GLU A 157 -26.20 -5.59 17.44
C GLU A 157 -27.16 -4.94 18.44
N LYS A 158 -27.19 -3.60 18.46
CA LYS A 158 -28.17 -2.82 19.20
C LYS A 158 -29.27 -2.34 18.26
N THR A 159 -30.47 -2.87 18.42
CA THR A 159 -31.65 -2.43 17.67
C THR A 159 -32.28 -1.19 18.29
N GLU A 160 -32.41 -1.13 19.62
CA GLU A 160 -33.07 -0.06 20.36
C GLU A 160 -32.64 -0.05 21.84
N GLY A 161 -33.11 0.94 22.62
CA GLY A 161 -32.84 1.01 24.07
C GLY A 161 -31.56 1.74 24.49
N CYS A 162 -31.14 1.52 25.74
CA CYS A 162 -30.03 2.23 26.39
C CYS A 162 -28.65 1.59 26.12
N LEU A 163 -27.59 2.14 26.72
CA LEU A 163 -26.22 1.62 26.56
C LEU A 163 -25.96 0.34 27.39
N HIS A 164 -26.80 0.01 28.36
CA HIS A 164 -26.69 -1.26 29.10
C HIS A 164 -27.21 -2.40 28.24
N MET A 165 -26.33 -3.34 27.89
CA MET A 165 -26.69 -4.53 27.11
C MET A 165 -26.26 -5.81 27.80
N THR A 166 -27.07 -6.86 27.63
CA THR A 166 -26.79 -8.21 28.12
C THR A 166 -26.51 -9.11 26.92
N CYS A 167 -25.32 -9.70 26.87
CA CYS A 167 -24.96 -10.68 25.84
C CYS A 167 -25.70 -12.01 26.03
N ARG A 168 -25.77 -12.85 24.99
CA ARG A 168 -26.27 -14.25 25.07
C ARG A 168 -25.52 -15.12 26.08
N CYS A 169 -24.27 -14.78 26.42
CA CYS A 169 -23.50 -15.43 27.48
C CYS A 169 -23.79 -14.85 28.88
N CYS A 170 -24.86 -14.06 29.02
CA CYS A 170 -25.28 -13.36 30.24
C CYS A 170 -24.29 -12.29 30.76
N TYR A 171 -23.29 -11.91 29.96
CA TYR A 171 -22.39 -10.81 30.32
C TYR A 171 -23.06 -9.45 30.07
N GLU A 172 -23.12 -8.62 31.09
CA GLU A 172 -23.65 -7.26 31.03
C GLU A 172 -22.53 -6.24 30.76
N PHE A 173 -22.71 -5.40 29.75
CA PHE A 173 -21.69 -4.47 29.29
C PHE A 173 -22.29 -3.17 28.73
N CYS A 174 -21.46 -2.13 28.67
CA CYS A 174 -21.80 -0.87 28.02
C CYS A 174 -21.58 -0.98 26.52
N TYR A 175 -22.60 -0.72 25.71
CA TYR A 175 -22.51 -0.81 24.26
C TYR A 175 -21.57 0.25 23.65
N LYS A 176 -21.41 1.40 24.32
CA LYS A 176 -20.54 2.49 23.87
C LYS A 176 -19.06 2.09 23.96
N CYS A 177 -18.61 1.54 25.08
CA CYS A 177 -17.18 1.24 25.32
C CYS A 177 -16.82 -0.26 25.41
N GLY A 178 -17.80 -1.17 25.46
CA GLY A 178 -17.55 -2.61 25.64
C GLY A 178 -17.15 -3.04 27.06
N GLY A 179 -17.05 -2.08 28.00
CA GLY A 179 -16.67 -2.35 29.39
C GLY A 179 -17.78 -3.05 30.19
N LYS A 180 -17.39 -3.75 31.25
CA LYS A 180 -18.33 -4.41 32.18
C LYS A 180 -19.32 -3.40 32.76
N TRP A 181 -20.60 -3.76 32.75
CA TRP A 181 -21.62 -2.91 33.38
C TRP A 181 -21.52 -2.98 34.92
N SER A 182 -21.68 -1.84 35.56
CA SER A 182 -21.79 -1.69 37.00
C SER A 182 -22.66 -0.49 37.33
N ALA A 183 -23.21 -0.43 38.55
CA ALA A 183 -24.06 0.68 38.98
C ALA A 183 -23.37 2.05 38.93
N THR A 184 -22.04 2.07 38.92
CA THR A 184 -21.21 3.28 38.87
C THR A 184 -20.46 3.42 37.54
N HIS A 185 -20.87 2.68 36.50
CA HIS A 185 -20.23 2.74 35.19
C HIS A 185 -20.46 4.12 34.55
N PHE A 186 -19.38 4.77 34.11
CA PHE A 186 -19.42 6.07 33.42
C PHE A 186 -18.53 6.00 32.17
N CYS A 187 -18.94 6.66 31.10
CA CYS A 187 -18.37 6.48 29.75
C CYS A 187 -18.29 7.79 28.96
#